data_AF-A3D8B3-F1
#
_entry.id   AF-A3D8B3-F1
#
_cell.length_a   1.000
_cell.length_b   1.000
_cell.length_c   1.000
_cell.angle_alpha   90.00
_cell.angle_beta   90.00
_cell.angle_gamma   90.00
#
_symmetry.space_group_name_H-M   'P 1'
#
loop_
_entity.id
_entity.type
_entity.pdbx_description
1 polymer ?
#
loop_
_entity_poly.entity_id
_entity_poly.type
_entity_poly.pdbx_seq_one_letter_code
_entity_poly.pdbx_strand_id
1 'polypeptide(L)'
;MKSQAKKSLIALAIATGLSGQAFAASTVSEISVVQSGQAQDTLVSQTGGLNAAAVVQTGNDQTATVIQDGVWHEAAINSTGADNKVQITQQADWHVASANVVGDSNNVNVSQDGFFNQSSNDVTGNNNTAIVSQLGEVNESQVEITGAENSVFVEQEGDANFAVFRVEGSNNDGKITQVGDNNQAGLIALDLTANVGNNNDVSVNQAGNNNFGAAKGIAGDNNTVDMVQKGDNHVGFVYALAGSDNDISMDQKGNGNTAYLAMTTGDDNTVDITQNGSGNTIGDTLVADIQGNDNDITITQKGDVNGAEFQVWGDSNDVDLKQKGDDNFATFGAYGTDNDFDLSSKGDNNEIVAFASGEDNSIEVSQEGDINFAYVDAVGSDNEVDVEQDGAQNEAVISIAGNNNADVTALQDGDLNLIDLIIDGDENTAQIAQSGNGNWVGGDASSSFAVSGDNNSLLITQTGNDNLVLGSQAGNNNSISVNQSGNMNVATVVQY
;
A
#
# COMPACT_ATOMS: atom_id res chain seq x y z
N MET A 1 17.10 -17.98 17.54
CA MET A 1 17.86 -17.36 18.66
C MET A 1 18.78 -16.30 18.08
N LYS A 2 18.61 -15.05 18.54
CA LYS A 2 19.41 -13.83 18.31
C LYS A 2 19.48 -13.28 16.87
N SER A 3 18.64 -12.28 16.61
CA SER A 3 19.10 -10.96 16.17
C SER A 3 18.15 -9.93 16.77
N GLN A 4 18.48 -9.46 17.97
CA GLN A 4 17.87 -8.24 18.51
C GLN A 4 18.32 -7.09 17.61
N ALA A 5 17.38 -6.29 17.12
CA ALA A 5 17.66 -5.01 16.51
C ALA A 5 18.66 -4.27 17.40
N LYS A 6 19.88 -4.12 16.90
CA LYS A 6 20.93 -3.36 17.57
C LYS A 6 20.49 -1.90 17.52
N LYS A 7 19.94 -1.42 18.64
CA LYS A 7 19.96 0.00 18.98
C LYS A 7 21.35 0.53 18.61
N SER A 8 21.43 1.50 17.71
CA SER A 8 22.68 2.10 17.25
C SER A 8 23.59 2.35 18.47
N LEU A 9 24.82 1.86 18.42
CA LEU A 9 25.80 1.99 19.52
C LEU A 9 26.03 3.46 19.93
N ILE A 10 25.63 4.43 19.11
CA ILE A 10 25.72 5.87 19.40
C ILE A 10 24.62 6.31 20.38
N ALA A 11 23.39 5.79 20.26
CA ALA A 11 22.29 6.08 21.20
C ALA A 11 22.54 5.45 22.59
N LEU A 12 23.15 4.26 22.63
CA LEU A 12 23.51 3.62 23.91
C LEU A 12 24.76 4.25 24.55
N ALA A 13 25.71 4.79 23.76
CA ALA A 13 26.89 5.47 24.31
C ALA A 13 26.54 6.79 25.01
N ILE A 14 25.50 7.50 24.55
CA ILE A 14 25.00 8.71 25.21
C ILE A 14 24.14 8.33 26.44
N ALA A 15 23.27 7.33 26.33
CA ALA A 15 22.42 6.87 27.45
C ALA A 15 23.16 6.12 28.59
N THR A 16 24.30 5.47 28.31
CA THR A 16 25.08 4.73 29.34
C THR A 16 26.29 5.49 29.86
N GLY A 17 26.72 6.57 29.19
CA GLY A 17 27.83 7.40 29.64
C GLY A 17 27.51 8.28 30.86
N LEU A 18 26.23 8.59 31.09
CA LEU A 18 25.80 9.53 32.15
C LEU A 18 24.85 8.92 33.21
N SER A 19 24.26 7.74 32.97
CA SER A 19 23.32 7.09 33.92
C SER A 19 24.00 6.38 35.11
N GLY A 20 25.33 6.40 35.20
CA GLY A 20 26.12 5.67 36.20
C GLY A 20 26.52 6.44 37.46
N GLN A 21 26.17 7.71 37.62
CA GLN A 21 26.56 8.50 38.79
C GLN A 21 25.33 8.87 39.61
N ALA A 22 24.88 7.93 40.45
CA ALA A 22 24.00 8.23 41.56
C ALA A 22 24.69 9.24 42.49
N PHE A 23 24.36 10.53 42.36
CA PHE A 23 24.73 11.57 43.29
C PHE A 23 23.51 12.20 43.95
N ALA A 24 23.63 12.30 45.26
CA ALA A 24 22.68 12.88 46.19
C ALA A 24 22.25 14.30 45.77
N ALA A 25 20.95 14.58 45.93
CA ALA A 25 20.35 15.90 46.11
C ALA A 25 21.06 17.07 45.40
N SER A 26 21.04 17.05 44.07
CA SER A 26 21.38 18.20 43.24
C SER A 26 20.15 18.57 42.44
N THR A 27 19.48 19.67 42.79
CA THR A 27 18.38 20.26 41.99
C THR A 27 18.94 21.10 40.83
N VAL A 28 20.18 20.84 40.39
CA VAL A 28 20.90 21.73 39.49
C VAL A 28 20.48 21.43 38.06
N SER A 29 19.92 22.44 37.41
CA SER A 29 19.78 22.46 35.96
C SER A 29 21.11 22.90 35.35
N GLU A 30 21.57 22.20 34.31
CA GLU A 30 22.82 22.46 33.61
C GLU A 30 22.55 23.17 32.28
N ILE A 31 23.30 24.24 32.03
CA ILE A 31 23.27 24.99 30.77
C ILE A 31 24.71 25.10 30.26
N SER A 32 24.95 24.61 29.04
CA SER A 32 26.21 24.79 28.31
C SER A 32 25.94 25.47 26.98
N VAL A 33 26.50 26.66 26.76
CA VAL A 33 26.38 27.40 25.50
C VAL A 33 27.76 27.68 24.94
N VAL A 34 28.02 27.25 23.70
CA VAL A 34 29.25 27.51 22.96
C VAL A 34 28.89 28.15 21.62
N GLN A 35 29.38 29.37 21.39
CA GLN A 35 29.09 30.15 20.19
C GLN A 35 30.39 30.58 19.51
N SER A 36 30.49 30.37 18.19
CA SER A 36 31.65 30.76 17.37
C SER A 36 31.22 31.35 16.04
N GLY A 37 31.14 32.69 15.96
CA GLY A 37 30.93 33.47 14.73
C GLY A 37 30.28 34.82 15.01
N GLN A 38 29.60 35.43 14.03
CA GLN A 38 29.00 36.77 14.14
C GLN A 38 27.47 36.72 14.20
N ALA A 39 26.85 37.64 14.96
CA ALA A 39 25.39 37.84 15.01
C ALA A 39 24.55 36.60 15.39
N GLN A 40 25.07 35.72 16.26
CA GLN A 40 24.32 34.57 16.77
C GLN A 40 23.43 34.96 17.96
N ASP A 41 22.18 34.50 17.96
CA ASP A 41 21.23 34.66 19.08
C ASP A 41 20.97 33.28 19.73
N THR A 42 21.31 33.14 21.02
CA THR A 42 20.96 31.96 21.81
C THR A 42 20.10 32.33 23.02
N LEU A 43 19.00 31.61 23.21
CA LEU A 43 18.16 31.67 24.41
C LEU A 43 18.05 30.27 25.04
N VAL A 44 18.45 30.13 26.30
CA VAL A 44 18.15 28.94 27.11
C VAL A 44 17.36 29.38 28.33
N SER A 45 16.14 28.88 28.48
CA SER A 45 15.25 29.15 29.61
C SER A 45 14.83 27.83 30.26
N GLN A 46 15.22 27.64 31.52
CA GLN A 46 14.86 26.47 32.32
C GLN A 46 14.05 26.90 33.54
N THR A 47 12.84 26.37 33.68
CA THR A 47 12.00 26.45 34.88
C THR A 47 11.78 25.04 35.41
N GLY A 48 11.74 24.87 36.74
CA GLY A 48 11.78 23.56 37.39
C GLY A 48 13.21 23.12 37.75
N GLY A 49 13.52 21.82 37.69
CA GLY A 49 14.81 21.30 38.19
C GLY A 49 15.30 20.05 37.46
N LEU A 50 16.60 19.78 37.54
CA LEU A 50 17.26 18.64 36.88
C LEU A 50 17.18 18.68 35.34
N ASN A 51 17.08 19.88 34.76
CA ASN A 51 17.06 20.07 33.30
C ASN A 51 18.49 20.25 32.77
N ALA A 52 18.84 19.61 31.66
CA ALA A 52 20.11 19.75 30.97
C ALA A 52 19.86 20.35 29.57
N ALA A 53 20.60 21.41 29.24
CA ALA A 53 20.57 22.04 27.93
C ALA A 53 22.00 22.29 27.44
N ALA A 54 22.32 21.78 26.25
CA ALA A 54 23.57 22.04 25.56
C ALA A 54 23.29 22.68 24.20
N VAL A 55 23.83 23.87 23.96
CA VAL A 55 23.73 24.59 22.69
C VAL A 55 25.13 24.88 22.16
N VAL A 56 25.42 24.38 20.96
CA VAL A 56 26.64 24.68 20.21
C VAL A 56 26.22 25.32 18.89
N GLN A 57 26.71 26.53 18.61
CA GLN A 57 26.47 27.25 17.36
C GLN A 57 27.81 27.68 16.73
N THR A 58 28.05 27.31 15.47
CA THR A 58 29.26 27.66 14.73
C THR A 58 28.90 28.26 13.36
N GLY A 59 29.21 29.53 13.13
CA GLY A 59 28.87 30.26 11.90
C GLY A 59 28.17 31.60 12.17
N ASN A 60 27.40 32.14 11.24
CA ASN A 60 26.86 33.51 11.36
C ASN A 60 25.33 33.54 11.40
N ASP A 61 24.74 34.55 12.05
CA ASP A 61 23.30 34.86 11.99
C ASP A 61 22.35 33.71 12.43
N GLN A 62 22.85 32.78 13.26
CA GLN A 62 22.08 31.62 13.72
C GLN A 62 21.23 31.94 14.97
N THR A 63 20.00 31.42 15.03
CA THR A 63 19.13 31.47 16.22
C THR A 63 18.98 30.09 16.84
N ALA A 64 19.29 29.93 18.13
CA ALA A 64 19.04 28.70 18.89
C ALA A 64 18.22 29.01 20.15
N THR A 65 17.10 28.34 20.34
CA THR A 65 16.22 28.51 21.51
C THR A 65 15.94 27.18 22.18
N VAL A 66 16.20 27.07 23.48
CA VAL A 66 15.79 25.95 24.33
C VAL A 66 14.91 26.48 25.45
N ILE A 67 13.68 25.98 25.55
CA ILE A 67 12.74 26.29 26.64
C ILE A 67 12.37 24.96 27.31
N GLN A 68 12.64 24.83 28.60
CA GLN A 68 12.37 23.63 29.39
C GLN A 68 11.58 24.05 30.64
N ASP A 69 10.32 23.64 30.75
CA ASP A 69 9.44 23.97 31.89
C ASP A 69 8.94 22.73 32.62
N GLY A 70 9.65 22.34 33.68
CA GLY A 70 9.34 21.18 34.52
C GLY A 70 10.60 20.42 34.95
N VAL A 71 10.54 19.09 35.08
CA VAL A 71 11.58 18.30 35.75
C VAL A 71 12.19 17.23 34.84
N TRP A 72 13.53 17.14 34.78
CA TRP A 72 14.31 16.15 33.99
C TRP A 72 14.20 16.29 32.46
N HIS A 73 14.31 17.50 31.94
CA HIS A 73 14.45 17.70 30.50
C HIS A 73 15.89 17.57 30.02
N GLU A 74 16.12 16.94 28.86
CA GLU A 74 17.40 16.95 28.16
C GLU A 74 17.22 17.53 26.75
N ALA A 75 17.96 18.59 26.43
CA ALA A 75 17.95 19.23 25.12
C ALA A 75 19.38 19.46 24.62
N ALA A 76 19.67 19.02 23.39
CA ALA A 76 20.95 19.27 22.72
C ALA A 76 20.74 19.90 21.34
N ILE A 77 21.32 21.08 21.13
CA ILE A 77 21.38 21.75 19.83
C ILE A 77 22.84 21.83 19.38
N ASN A 78 23.15 21.34 18.19
CA ASN A 78 24.42 21.56 17.52
C ASN A 78 24.15 22.10 16.11
N SER A 79 24.35 23.40 15.90
CA SER A 79 24.09 24.06 14.62
C SER A 79 25.38 24.61 14.02
N THR A 80 25.68 24.27 12.77
CA THR A 80 26.85 24.75 12.02
C THR A 80 26.43 25.31 10.66
N GLY A 81 26.77 26.57 10.35
CA GLY A 81 26.42 27.26 9.10
C GLY A 81 25.89 28.68 9.32
N ALA A 82 25.10 29.20 8.37
CA ALA A 82 24.52 30.53 8.43
C ALA A 82 22.98 30.51 8.55
N ASP A 83 22.37 31.50 9.21
CA ASP A 83 20.91 31.72 9.23
C ASP A 83 20.04 30.54 9.72
N ASN A 84 20.63 29.54 10.39
CA ASN A 84 19.87 28.41 10.93
C ASN A 84 19.01 28.85 12.12
N LYS A 85 17.75 28.42 12.14
CA LYS A 85 16.82 28.61 13.26
C LYS A 85 16.49 27.27 13.90
N VAL A 86 16.92 27.07 15.14
CA VAL A 86 16.66 25.83 15.90
C VAL A 86 15.93 26.17 17.19
N GLN A 87 14.77 25.54 17.42
CA GLN A 87 13.98 25.71 18.63
C GLN A 87 13.61 24.35 19.23
N ILE A 88 13.82 24.19 20.54
CA ILE A 88 13.36 23.05 21.33
C ILE A 88 12.53 23.60 22.49
N THR A 89 11.28 23.17 22.60
CA THR A 89 10.37 23.47 23.70
C THR A 89 9.93 22.17 24.37
N GLN A 90 10.18 22.03 25.67
CA GLN A 90 9.81 20.87 26.47
C GLN A 90 9.02 21.34 27.70
N GLN A 91 7.83 20.80 27.92
CA GLN A 91 6.95 21.13 29.05
C GLN A 91 6.63 19.87 29.84
N ALA A 92 6.36 19.99 31.14
CA ALA A 92 6.14 18.87 32.06
C ALA A 92 7.41 18.07 32.37
N ASP A 93 7.42 16.73 32.28
CA ASP A 93 8.49 15.93 32.87
C ASP A 93 9.16 14.97 31.87
N TRP A 94 10.47 14.78 32.01
CA TRP A 94 11.24 13.67 31.41
C TRP A 94 11.46 13.67 29.87
N HIS A 95 11.33 14.80 29.19
CA HIS A 95 11.57 14.88 27.74
C HIS A 95 13.06 14.85 27.32
N VAL A 96 13.33 14.23 26.16
CA VAL A 96 14.66 14.23 25.50
C VAL A 96 14.52 14.72 24.06
N ALA A 97 15.27 15.75 23.68
CA ALA A 97 15.29 16.26 22.32
C ALA A 97 16.73 16.56 21.87
N SER A 98 17.06 16.20 20.64
CA SER A 98 18.33 16.58 20.01
C SER A 98 18.10 17.11 18.59
N ALA A 99 18.86 18.13 18.22
CA ALA A 99 18.86 18.73 16.89
C ALA A 99 20.30 19.01 16.45
N ASN A 100 20.79 18.22 15.49
CA ASN A 100 22.04 18.45 14.77
C ASN A 100 21.71 19.08 13.42
N VAL A 101 22.24 20.26 13.14
CA VAL A 101 21.92 21.04 11.93
C VAL A 101 23.22 21.50 11.27
N VAL A 102 23.43 21.15 10.01
CA VAL A 102 24.62 21.52 9.22
C VAL A 102 24.20 22.13 7.89
N GLY A 103 24.73 23.30 7.55
CA GLY A 103 24.40 24.06 6.34
C GLY A 103 23.61 25.32 6.66
N ASP A 104 22.96 25.92 5.67
CA ASP A 104 22.43 27.29 5.76
C ASP A 104 20.90 27.36 5.74
N SER A 105 20.32 28.32 6.48
CA SER A 105 18.89 28.65 6.47
C SER A 105 17.95 27.48 6.81
N ASN A 106 18.41 26.50 7.59
CA ASN A 106 17.57 25.40 8.05
C ASN A 106 16.71 25.82 9.25
N ASN A 107 15.47 25.31 9.33
CA ASN A 107 14.51 25.59 10.39
C ASN A 107 14.08 24.29 11.09
N VAL A 108 14.51 24.09 12.33
CA VAL A 108 14.15 22.92 13.14
C VAL A 108 13.37 23.37 14.37
N ASN A 109 12.17 22.84 14.57
CA ASN A 109 11.33 23.14 15.73
C ASN A 109 10.81 21.84 16.36
N VAL A 110 11.15 21.61 17.62
CA VAL A 110 10.66 20.47 18.40
C VAL A 110 9.85 20.99 19.57
N SER A 111 8.61 20.51 19.71
CA SER A 111 7.73 20.78 20.85
C SER A 111 7.30 19.47 21.48
N GLN A 112 7.54 19.31 22.77
CA GLN A 112 7.16 18.12 23.55
C GLN A 112 6.37 18.56 24.78
N ASP A 113 5.22 17.94 24.99
CA ASP A 113 4.33 18.15 26.15
C ASP A 113 3.79 16.80 26.65
N GLY A 114 3.86 16.56 27.95
CA GLY A 114 3.43 15.30 28.59
C GLY A 114 4.54 14.62 29.40
N PHE A 115 4.80 13.34 29.14
CA PHE A 115 5.80 12.57 29.89
C PHE A 115 6.72 11.76 28.96
N PHE A 116 8.03 11.92 29.11
CA PHE A 116 9.03 11.04 28.45
C PHE A 116 8.96 10.93 26.91
N ASN A 117 8.59 12.02 26.21
CA ASN A 117 8.72 12.08 24.75
C ASN A 117 10.20 12.22 24.31
N GLN A 118 10.58 11.53 23.23
CA GLN A 118 11.91 11.55 22.64
C GLN A 118 11.89 12.04 21.19
N SER A 119 12.78 12.96 20.81
CA SER A 119 12.95 13.40 19.42
C SER A 119 14.42 13.55 19.04
N SER A 120 14.79 13.04 17.86
CA SER A 120 16.13 13.18 17.29
C SER A 120 16.03 13.74 15.87
N ASN A 121 16.66 14.88 15.63
CA ASN A 121 16.62 15.57 14.35
C ASN A 121 18.05 15.76 13.84
N ASP A 122 18.37 15.20 12.68
CA ASP A 122 19.64 15.40 11.96
C ASP A 122 19.34 16.00 10.59
N VAL A 123 19.72 17.26 10.39
CA VAL A 123 19.37 18.04 9.20
C VAL A 123 20.63 18.60 8.57
N THR A 124 20.99 18.09 7.39
CA THR A 124 22.17 18.50 6.62
C THR A 124 21.77 19.08 5.27
N GLY A 125 22.36 20.23 4.92
CA GLY A 125 22.14 20.95 3.67
C GLY A 125 21.44 22.29 3.89
N ASN A 126 20.63 22.79 2.94
CA ASN A 126 20.15 24.16 2.97
C ASN A 126 18.62 24.29 2.90
N ASN A 127 18.04 25.30 3.54
CA ASN A 127 16.60 25.60 3.48
C ASN A 127 15.68 24.43 3.90
N ASN A 128 16.16 23.48 4.70
CA ASN A 128 15.30 22.37 5.14
C ASN A 128 14.47 22.79 6.36
N THR A 129 13.24 22.27 6.45
CA THR A 129 12.34 22.47 7.59
C THR A 129 12.03 21.13 8.25
N ALA A 130 12.21 21.03 9.56
CA ALA A 130 11.77 19.89 10.37
C ALA A 130 10.96 20.40 11.57
N ILE A 131 9.69 20.02 11.64
CA ILE A 131 8.78 20.38 12.72
C ILE A 131 8.27 19.10 13.37
N VAL A 132 8.48 18.98 14.68
CA VAL A 132 8.04 17.84 15.48
C VAL A 132 7.20 18.36 16.64
N SER A 133 5.98 17.83 16.78
CA SER A 133 5.07 18.09 17.91
C SER A 133 4.65 16.77 18.53
N GLN A 134 4.94 16.58 19.80
CA GLN A 134 4.61 15.35 20.55
C GLN A 134 3.82 15.72 21.80
N LEU A 135 2.55 15.30 21.84
CA LEU A 135 1.62 15.49 22.95
C LEU A 135 1.23 14.12 23.52
N GLY A 136 1.52 13.88 24.79
CA GLY A 136 1.21 12.61 25.48
C GLY A 136 2.44 11.94 26.07
N GLU A 137 2.40 10.63 26.27
CA GLU A 137 3.48 9.90 26.94
C GLU A 137 4.30 9.01 26.00
N VAL A 138 5.62 8.99 26.17
CA VAL A 138 6.53 8.01 25.53
C VAL A 138 6.50 8.03 23.98
N ASN A 139 6.13 9.15 23.37
CA ASN A 139 6.19 9.29 21.91
C ASN A 139 7.65 9.46 21.46
N GLU A 140 8.03 8.75 20.40
CA GLU A 140 9.38 8.78 19.83
C GLU A 140 9.35 9.21 18.36
N SER A 141 10.23 10.14 17.99
CA SER A 141 10.41 10.60 16.61
C SER A 141 11.89 10.63 16.21
N GLN A 142 12.18 10.19 15.00
CA GLN A 142 13.49 10.31 14.37
C GLN A 142 13.35 10.95 12.99
N VAL A 143 13.96 12.12 12.80
CA VAL A 143 13.99 12.85 11.53
C VAL A 143 15.44 12.97 11.05
N GLU A 144 15.71 12.51 9.83
CA GLU A 144 17.00 12.63 9.15
C GLU A 144 16.78 13.20 7.74
N ILE A 145 17.31 14.39 7.48
CA ILE A 145 17.17 15.09 6.22
C ILE A 145 18.55 15.40 5.68
N THR A 146 18.82 15.02 4.43
CA THR A 146 20.02 15.41 3.69
C THR A 146 19.63 16.05 2.36
N GLY A 147 20.11 17.27 2.09
CA GLY A 147 19.89 17.97 0.81
C GLY A 147 19.26 19.34 1.01
N ALA A 148 18.40 19.78 0.09
CA ALA A 148 17.89 21.16 0.14
C ALA A 148 16.38 21.28 -0.03
N GLU A 149 15.77 22.24 0.67
CA GLU A 149 14.33 22.57 0.55
C GLU A 149 13.38 21.43 0.95
N ASN A 150 13.85 20.45 1.74
CA ASN A 150 12.96 19.39 2.24
C ASN A 150 12.13 19.89 3.43
N SER A 151 10.89 19.42 3.55
CA SER A 151 9.94 19.75 4.61
C SER A 151 9.50 18.47 5.31
N VAL A 152 9.53 18.48 6.64
CA VAL A 152 9.02 17.37 7.46
C VAL A 152 8.18 17.91 8.61
N PHE A 153 6.97 17.37 8.75
CA PHE A 153 6.05 17.65 9.83
C PHE A 153 5.63 16.33 10.50
N VAL A 154 5.97 16.18 11.77
CA VAL A 154 5.56 15.04 12.61
C VAL A 154 4.69 15.55 13.75
N GLU A 155 3.45 15.06 13.84
CA GLU A 155 2.51 15.34 14.93
C GLU A 155 2.04 14.02 15.54
N GLN A 156 2.27 13.87 16.84
CA GLN A 156 1.89 12.68 17.61
C GLN A 156 1.04 13.13 18.80
N GLU A 157 -0.20 12.66 18.89
CA GLU A 157 -1.12 12.86 20.02
C GLU A 157 -1.54 11.51 20.58
N GLY A 158 -1.20 11.23 21.84
CA GLY A 158 -1.49 9.96 22.52
C GLY A 158 -0.22 9.32 23.09
N ASP A 159 -0.27 8.03 23.38
CA ASP A 159 0.82 7.34 24.09
C ASP A 159 1.59 6.36 23.19
N ALA A 160 2.91 6.32 23.35
CA ALA A 160 3.81 5.35 22.71
C ALA A 160 3.77 5.33 21.17
N ASN A 161 3.47 6.45 20.51
CA ASN A 161 3.55 6.55 19.06
C ASN A 161 5.03 6.65 18.61
N PHE A 162 5.33 6.02 17.48
CA PHE A 162 6.68 6.02 16.89
C PHE A 162 6.64 6.52 15.44
N ALA A 163 7.48 7.52 15.15
CA ALA A 163 7.61 8.11 13.83
C ALA A 163 9.05 8.12 13.35
N VAL A 164 9.31 7.68 12.12
CA VAL A 164 10.63 7.77 11.47
C VAL A 164 10.47 8.45 10.12
N PHE A 165 11.27 9.48 9.86
CA PHE A 165 11.34 10.10 8.55
C PHE A 165 12.80 10.29 8.12
N ARG A 166 13.19 9.69 6.98
CA ARG A 166 14.58 9.72 6.50
C ARG A 166 14.61 9.96 4.98
N VAL A 167 15.20 11.08 4.55
CA VAL A 167 15.23 11.48 3.14
C VAL A 167 16.58 12.07 2.72
N GLU A 168 16.98 11.80 1.48
CA GLU A 168 18.12 12.37 0.78
C GLU A 168 17.70 12.93 -0.58
N GLY A 169 17.90 14.23 -0.80
CA GLY A 169 17.54 14.91 -2.05
C GLY A 169 16.94 16.29 -1.80
N SER A 170 16.15 16.79 -2.74
CA SER A 170 15.59 18.14 -2.65
C SER A 170 14.07 18.19 -2.75
N ASN A 171 13.46 19.17 -2.07
CA ASN A 171 12.02 19.45 -2.17
C ASN A 171 11.10 18.26 -1.78
N ASN A 172 11.58 17.31 -0.98
CA ASN A 172 10.72 16.24 -0.48
C ASN A 172 9.87 16.75 0.69
N ASP A 173 8.58 16.41 0.71
CA ASP A 173 7.66 16.71 1.81
C ASP A 173 7.29 15.42 2.56
N GLY A 174 7.21 15.55 3.88
CA GLY A 174 6.97 14.43 4.77
C GLY A 174 5.99 14.82 5.84
N LYS A 175 4.80 14.23 5.84
CA LYS A 175 3.77 14.52 6.84
C LYS A 175 3.36 13.25 7.57
N ILE A 176 3.61 13.21 8.87
CA ILE A 176 3.17 12.12 9.74
C ILE A 176 2.26 12.70 10.81
N THR A 177 1.00 12.27 10.85
CA THR A 177 0.04 12.63 11.90
C THR A 177 -0.49 11.36 12.55
N GLN A 178 -0.31 11.21 13.85
CA GLN A 178 -0.74 10.04 14.61
C GLN A 178 -1.59 10.49 15.79
N VAL A 179 -2.83 9.99 15.89
CA VAL A 179 -3.76 10.27 16.99
C VAL A 179 -4.24 8.96 17.60
N GLY A 180 -3.95 8.74 18.88
CA GLY A 180 -4.21 7.52 19.63
C GLY A 180 -2.91 6.84 20.08
N ASP A 181 -2.98 5.57 20.47
CA ASP A 181 -1.87 4.91 21.16
C ASP A 181 -1.17 3.85 20.31
N ASN A 182 0.14 3.69 20.49
CA ASN A 182 0.98 2.65 19.87
C ASN A 182 0.97 2.67 18.33
N ASN A 183 0.67 3.80 17.70
CA ASN A 183 0.75 3.90 16.25
C ASN A 183 2.21 4.02 15.80
N GLN A 184 2.51 3.41 14.66
CA GLN A 184 3.83 3.42 14.05
C GLN A 184 3.69 3.95 12.63
N ALA A 185 4.42 5.01 12.33
CA ALA A 185 4.45 5.59 11.01
C ALA A 185 5.89 5.78 10.57
N GLY A 186 6.16 5.65 9.29
CA GLY A 186 7.42 6.17 8.82
C GLY A 186 7.78 5.94 7.38
N LEU A 187 8.74 6.74 6.98
CA LEU A 187 9.50 6.54 5.78
C LEU A 187 10.80 5.81 6.19
N ILE A 188 10.77 4.47 6.11
CA ILE A 188 11.73 3.58 6.79
C ILE A 188 12.78 3.05 5.81
N ALA A 189 14.04 3.34 6.10
CA ALA A 189 15.19 2.67 5.49
C ALA A 189 15.82 1.66 6.46
N LEU A 190 15.60 0.36 6.25
CA LEU A 190 16.19 -0.70 7.09
C LEU A 190 17.71 -0.84 6.92
N ASP A 191 18.26 -0.45 5.75
CA ASP A 191 19.66 -0.67 5.37
C ASP A 191 20.53 0.60 5.36
N LEU A 192 20.15 1.65 6.10
CA LEU A 192 20.84 2.96 6.16
C LEU A 192 20.87 3.78 4.85
N THR A 193 20.30 3.33 3.74
CA THR A 193 20.11 4.18 2.55
C THR A 193 18.80 4.96 2.66
N ALA A 194 18.89 6.28 2.80
CA ALA A 194 17.74 7.17 2.78
C ALA A 194 16.91 6.99 1.50
N ASN A 195 15.66 7.44 1.52
CA ASN A 195 14.87 7.59 0.28
C ASN A 195 15.56 8.65 -0.56
N VAL A 196 15.86 8.31 -1.81
CA VAL A 196 16.73 9.12 -2.68
C VAL A 196 15.91 9.68 -3.82
N GLY A 197 15.78 11.00 -3.90
CA GLY A 197 14.98 11.62 -4.95
C GLY A 197 14.56 13.03 -4.61
N ASN A 198 13.93 13.69 -5.57
CA ASN A 198 13.40 15.04 -5.43
C ASN A 198 11.88 15.06 -5.50
N ASN A 199 11.26 16.04 -4.83
CA ASN A 199 9.81 16.27 -4.89
C ASN A 199 8.94 15.07 -4.49
N ASN A 200 9.44 14.14 -3.67
CA ASN A 200 8.60 13.05 -3.18
C ASN A 200 7.74 13.56 -2.01
N ASP A 201 6.44 13.31 -2.05
CA ASP A 201 5.48 13.62 -0.99
C ASP A 201 5.03 12.32 -0.31
N VAL A 202 5.26 12.22 1.00
CA VAL A 202 4.82 11.07 1.79
C VAL A 202 3.99 11.56 2.96
N SER A 203 2.72 11.18 2.97
CA SER A 203 1.74 11.49 3.99
C SER A 203 1.24 10.21 4.66
N VAL A 204 1.31 10.17 5.99
CA VAL A 204 0.75 9.07 6.81
C VAL A 204 -0.11 9.68 7.91
N ASN A 205 -1.41 9.41 7.88
CA ASN A 205 -2.39 9.86 8.86
C ASN A 205 -3.06 8.66 9.54
N GLN A 206 -2.82 8.51 10.84
CA GLN A 206 -3.33 7.40 11.64
C GLN A 206 -4.23 7.94 12.75
N ALA A 207 -5.46 7.44 12.83
CA ALA A 207 -6.41 7.76 13.89
C ALA A 207 -6.97 6.47 14.50
N GLY A 208 -6.59 6.20 15.75
CA GLY A 208 -6.92 4.97 16.50
C GLY A 208 -5.65 4.37 17.09
N ASN A 209 -5.62 3.05 17.34
CA ASN A 209 -4.53 2.41 18.07
C ASN A 209 -3.85 1.30 17.29
N ASN A 210 -2.55 1.10 17.53
CA ASN A 210 -1.75 0.02 16.96
C ASN A 210 -1.73 -0.02 15.42
N ASN A 211 -1.93 1.13 14.75
CA ASN A 211 -1.82 1.19 13.30
C ASN A 211 -0.35 1.27 12.87
N PHE A 212 -0.02 0.64 11.75
CA PHE A 212 1.29 0.69 11.11
C PHE A 212 1.15 1.21 9.67
N GLY A 213 1.83 2.29 9.35
CA GLY A 213 1.80 2.94 8.03
C GLY A 213 3.20 3.33 7.61
N ALA A 214 3.75 2.72 6.58
CA ALA A 214 5.11 3.05 6.17
C ALA A 214 5.40 2.86 4.68
N ALA A 215 6.29 3.68 4.16
CA ALA A 215 6.90 3.48 2.86
C ALA A 215 8.40 3.17 3.04
N LYS A 216 8.94 2.26 2.24
CA LYS A 216 10.35 1.90 2.23
C LYS A 216 10.95 2.16 0.85
N GLY A 217 12.09 2.84 0.82
CA GLY A 217 12.97 2.84 -0.35
C GLY A 217 12.36 3.49 -1.59
N ILE A 218 11.68 4.63 -1.41
CA ILE A 218 11.27 5.52 -2.49
C ILE A 218 12.55 6.05 -3.16
N ALA A 219 12.76 5.64 -4.40
CA ALA A 219 13.89 6.00 -5.23
C ALA A 219 13.38 6.57 -6.56
N GLY A 220 13.64 7.84 -6.82
CA GLY A 220 13.14 8.57 -7.99
C GLY A 220 12.45 9.88 -7.61
N ASP A 221 11.90 10.59 -8.58
CA ASP A 221 11.41 11.95 -8.39
C ASP A 221 9.86 12.02 -8.44
N ASN A 222 9.25 13.00 -7.78
CA ASN A 222 7.81 13.30 -7.84
C ASN A 222 6.85 12.15 -7.42
N ASN A 223 7.29 11.20 -6.59
CA ASN A 223 6.38 10.16 -6.12
C ASN A 223 5.50 10.68 -4.97
N THR A 224 4.21 10.34 -5.00
CA THR A 224 3.25 10.62 -3.94
C THR A 224 2.84 9.32 -3.26
N VAL A 225 2.91 9.27 -1.93
CA VAL A 225 2.40 8.16 -1.12
C VAL A 225 1.54 8.73 0.00
N ASP A 226 0.23 8.54 -0.07
CA ASP A 226 -0.72 8.91 0.98
C ASP A 226 -1.33 7.68 1.65
N MET A 227 -1.26 7.62 2.98
CA MET A 227 -1.84 6.54 3.78
C MET A 227 -2.75 7.12 4.85
N VAL A 228 -4.03 6.78 4.80
CA VAL A 228 -5.03 7.15 5.80
C VAL A 228 -5.54 5.89 6.48
N GLN A 229 -5.34 5.80 7.80
CA GLN A 229 -5.77 4.66 8.60
C GLN A 229 -6.66 5.13 9.74
N LYS A 230 -7.93 4.71 9.72
CA LYS A 230 -8.93 5.08 10.72
C LYS A 230 -9.54 3.86 11.38
N GLY A 231 -9.12 3.59 12.61
CA GLY A 231 -9.48 2.39 13.34
C GLY A 231 -8.30 1.81 14.07
N ASP A 232 -8.36 0.53 14.41
CA ASP A 232 -7.31 -0.14 15.17
C ASP A 232 -6.63 -1.25 14.37
N ASN A 233 -5.33 -1.45 14.59
CA ASN A 233 -4.52 -2.55 14.04
C ASN A 233 -4.40 -2.59 12.50
N HIS A 234 -4.53 -1.45 11.82
CA HIS A 234 -4.29 -1.38 10.38
C HIS A 234 -2.82 -1.54 10.02
N VAL A 235 -2.54 -2.10 8.85
CA VAL A 235 -1.20 -2.21 8.28
C VAL A 235 -1.23 -1.71 6.83
N GLY A 236 -0.49 -0.65 6.53
CA GLY A 236 -0.29 -0.14 5.18
C GLY A 236 1.21 -0.05 4.95
N PHE A 237 1.70 -0.73 3.91
CA PHE A 237 3.14 -0.76 3.65
C PHE A 237 3.45 -0.82 2.16
N VAL A 238 4.24 0.16 1.70
CA VAL A 238 4.80 0.20 0.35
C VAL A 238 6.27 -0.18 0.40
N TYR A 239 6.62 -1.28 -0.26
CA TYR A 239 7.96 -1.80 -0.36
C TYR A 239 8.62 -1.35 -1.66
N ALA A 240 9.75 -0.66 -1.52
CA ALA A 240 10.73 -0.37 -2.56
C ALA A 240 10.18 0.28 -3.84
N LEU A 241 9.51 1.43 -3.70
CA LEU A 241 9.03 2.24 -4.85
C LEU A 241 10.21 2.80 -5.65
N ALA A 242 10.51 2.22 -6.80
CA ALA A 242 11.57 2.74 -7.69
C ALA A 242 10.97 3.26 -9.00
N GLY A 243 11.22 4.54 -9.30
CA GLY A 243 10.68 5.24 -10.47
C GLY A 243 10.14 6.61 -10.09
N SER A 244 9.56 7.33 -11.04
CA SER A 244 9.13 8.71 -10.90
C SER A 244 7.64 8.88 -11.13
N ASP A 245 7.07 9.94 -10.59
CA ASP A 245 5.68 10.35 -10.86
C ASP A 245 4.62 9.28 -10.50
N ASN A 246 4.92 8.35 -9.58
CA ASN A 246 3.94 7.37 -9.10
C ASN A 246 3.04 7.98 -8.01
N ASP A 247 1.74 7.69 -8.04
CA ASP A 247 0.75 8.10 -7.04
C ASP A 247 0.15 6.87 -6.35
N ILE A 248 0.36 6.74 -5.04
CA ILE A 248 -0.11 5.60 -4.25
C ILE A 248 -0.94 6.11 -3.08
N SER A 249 -2.20 5.70 -3.04
CA SER A 249 -3.15 6.01 -1.98
C SER A 249 -3.66 4.76 -1.28
N MET A 250 -3.68 4.77 0.05
CA MET A 250 -4.27 3.71 0.87
C MET A 250 -5.21 4.28 1.92
N ASP A 251 -6.53 4.08 1.78
CA ASP A 251 -7.54 4.38 2.80
C ASP A 251 -8.03 3.10 3.48
N GLN A 252 -7.68 2.93 4.75
CA GLN A 252 -8.08 1.79 5.56
C GLN A 252 -8.96 2.25 6.71
N LYS A 253 -10.18 1.70 6.77
CA LYS A 253 -11.15 2.01 7.83
C LYS A 253 -11.71 0.75 8.47
N GLY A 254 -11.73 0.70 9.79
CA GLY A 254 -12.32 -0.40 10.56
C GLY A 254 -11.31 -1.04 11.51
N ASN A 255 -11.02 -2.33 11.38
CA ASN A 255 -10.05 -3.00 12.25
C ASN A 255 -9.20 -4.00 11.48
N GLY A 256 -7.88 -4.01 11.66
CA GLY A 256 -7.04 -5.12 11.16
C GLY A 256 -6.89 -5.22 9.64
N ASN A 257 -7.31 -4.20 8.88
CA ASN A 257 -7.09 -4.20 7.42
C ASN A 257 -5.59 -4.08 7.12
N THR A 258 -5.13 -4.85 6.14
CA THR A 258 -3.72 -4.99 5.77
C THR A 258 -3.56 -4.78 4.26
N ALA A 259 -2.58 -3.97 3.87
CA ALA A 259 -2.18 -3.76 2.49
C ALA A 259 -0.64 -3.74 2.40
N TYR A 260 -0.09 -4.71 1.65
CA TYR A 260 1.33 -4.81 1.35
C TYR A 260 1.55 -4.71 -0.17
N LEU A 261 2.19 -3.62 -0.61
CA LEU A 261 2.56 -3.40 -2.00
C LEU A 261 4.07 -3.51 -2.19
N ALA A 262 4.51 -4.09 -3.30
CA ALA A 262 5.85 -3.93 -3.85
C ALA A 262 5.77 -3.22 -5.19
N MET A 263 6.52 -2.14 -5.33
CA MET A 263 6.57 -1.31 -6.54
C MET A 263 7.98 -1.36 -7.11
N THR A 264 8.37 -2.52 -7.64
CA THR A 264 9.79 -2.83 -7.86
C THR A 264 10.48 -1.90 -8.86
N THR A 265 9.78 -1.46 -9.92
CA THR A 265 10.24 -0.48 -10.93
C THR A 265 9.07 0.08 -11.75
N GLY A 266 8.99 1.39 -12.00
CA GLY A 266 7.98 1.96 -12.90
C GLY A 266 7.74 3.45 -12.72
N ASP A 267 7.43 4.16 -13.80
CA ASP A 267 7.07 5.57 -13.78
C ASP A 267 5.55 5.76 -14.00
N ASP A 268 4.96 6.85 -13.50
CA ASP A 268 3.57 7.25 -13.78
C ASP A 268 2.48 6.23 -13.38
N ASN A 269 2.73 5.33 -12.42
CA ASN A 269 1.70 4.39 -11.95
C ASN A 269 0.77 5.02 -10.90
N THR A 270 -0.53 4.75 -11.01
CA THR A 270 -1.56 5.16 -10.04
C THR A 270 -2.10 3.93 -9.32
N VAL A 271 -2.09 3.93 -7.99
CA VAL A 271 -2.63 2.84 -7.17
C VAL A 271 -3.51 3.36 -6.05
N ASP A 272 -4.80 3.06 -6.13
CA ASP A 272 -5.81 3.45 -5.16
C ASP A 272 -6.37 2.22 -4.43
N ILE A 273 -6.10 2.13 -3.13
CA ILE A 273 -6.60 1.05 -2.27
C ILE A 273 -7.56 1.60 -1.24
N THR A 274 -8.78 1.07 -1.22
CA THR A 274 -9.79 1.36 -0.18
C THR A 274 -10.26 0.08 0.50
N GLN A 275 -9.99 -0.05 1.80
CA GLN A 275 -10.43 -1.20 2.62
C GLN A 275 -11.34 -0.73 3.76
N ASN A 276 -12.63 -1.11 3.72
CA ASN A 276 -13.62 -0.72 4.72
C ASN A 276 -14.28 -1.94 5.37
N GLY A 277 -13.92 -2.18 6.63
CA GLY A 277 -14.40 -3.32 7.43
C GLY A 277 -13.27 -3.91 8.24
N SER A 278 -13.31 -5.22 8.49
CA SER A 278 -12.38 -5.89 9.40
C SER A 278 -11.55 -6.95 8.69
N GLY A 279 -10.24 -6.92 8.86
CA GLY A 279 -9.35 -7.99 8.40
C GLY A 279 -9.28 -8.15 6.87
N ASN A 280 -9.63 -7.11 6.10
CA ASN A 280 -9.42 -7.15 4.65
C ASN A 280 -7.91 -7.15 4.36
N THR A 281 -7.48 -7.90 3.36
CA THR A 281 -6.06 -8.14 3.06
C THR A 281 -5.75 -7.89 1.58
N ILE A 282 -4.62 -7.23 1.35
CA ILE A 282 -3.95 -7.18 0.06
C ILE A 282 -2.51 -7.63 0.28
N GLY A 283 -2.12 -8.67 -0.44
CA GLY A 283 -0.76 -9.17 -0.49
C GLY A 283 -0.23 -9.86 0.79
N ASP A 284 -1.07 -10.63 1.49
CA ASP A 284 -0.68 -11.35 2.72
C ASP A 284 0.28 -12.53 2.44
N THR A 285 -0.05 -13.44 1.49
CA THR A 285 0.83 -14.59 1.16
C THR A 285 1.86 -14.23 0.09
N LEU A 286 1.44 -13.49 -0.93
CA LEU A 286 2.28 -12.94 -2.00
C LEU A 286 2.19 -11.43 -1.98
N VAL A 287 3.32 -10.73 -2.01
CA VAL A 287 3.31 -9.26 -2.12
C VAL A 287 2.68 -8.88 -3.45
N ALA A 288 1.71 -7.96 -3.42
CA ALA A 288 1.15 -7.37 -4.62
C ALA A 288 2.26 -6.61 -5.36
N ASP A 289 2.62 -7.03 -6.56
CA ASP A 289 3.82 -6.57 -7.27
C ASP A 289 3.47 -5.84 -8.56
N ILE A 290 3.98 -4.62 -8.70
CA ILE A 290 3.72 -3.74 -9.83
C ILE A 290 5.06 -3.40 -10.49
N GLN A 291 5.15 -3.63 -11.80
CA GLN A 291 6.32 -3.37 -12.62
C GLN A 291 5.92 -2.81 -13.98
N GLY A 292 6.54 -1.70 -14.41
CA GLY A 292 6.24 -1.03 -15.68
C GLY A 292 5.60 0.34 -15.46
N ASN A 293 5.21 1.02 -16.52
CA ASN A 293 4.78 2.42 -16.46
C ASN A 293 3.28 2.59 -16.71
N ASP A 294 2.73 3.72 -16.29
CA ASP A 294 1.36 4.13 -16.64
C ASP A 294 0.27 3.12 -16.23
N ASN A 295 0.50 2.24 -15.25
CA ASN A 295 -0.54 1.30 -14.79
C ASN A 295 -1.51 2.01 -13.83
N ASP A 296 -2.81 1.74 -13.98
CA ASP A 296 -3.88 2.23 -13.11
C ASP A 296 -4.51 1.06 -12.37
N ILE A 297 -4.45 1.08 -11.03
CA ILE A 297 -4.93 -0.03 -10.20
C ILE A 297 -5.80 0.51 -9.09
N THR A 298 -7.09 0.22 -9.17
CA THR A 298 -8.08 0.55 -8.14
C THR A 298 -8.59 -0.72 -7.46
N ILE A 299 -8.47 -0.79 -6.13
CA ILE A 299 -8.98 -1.92 -5.33
C ILE A 299 -9.87 -1.41 -4.22
N THR A 300 -11.14 -1.83 -4.23
CA THR A 300 -12.12 -1.54 -3.18
C THR A 300 -12.62 -2.82 -2.52
N GLN A 301 -12.31 -2.98 -1.23
CA GLN A 301 -12.80 -4.08 -0.39
C GLN A 301 -13.75 -3.55 0.68
N LYS A 302 -14.99 -4.07 0.72
CA LYS A 302 -16.00 -3.68 1.70
C LYS A 302 -16.66 -4.88 2.36
N GLY A 303 -16.47 -5.00 3.66
CA GLY A 303 -16.93 -6.13 4.48
C GLY A 303 -15.77 -6.70 5.26
N ASP A 304 -15.87 -7.93 5.71
CA ASP A 304 -14.87 -8.56 6.55
C ASP A 304 -14.08 -9.64 5.81
N VAL A 305 -12.76 -9.69 6.02
CA VAL A 305 -11.89 -10.79 5.54
C VAL A 305 -11.86 -10.93 4.00
N ASN A 306 -12.12 -9.87 3.24
CA ASN A 306 -11.89 -9.92 1.78
C ASN A 306 -10.38 -9.89 1.49
N GLY A 307 -9.94 -10.67 0.49
CA GLY A 307 -8.54 -10.81 0.12
C GLY A 307 -8.29 -10.55 -1.36
N ALA A 308 -7.14 -9.95 -1.67
CA ALA A 308 -6.64 -9.83 -3.04
C ALA A 308 -5.13 -10.09 -3.13
N GLU A 309 -4.72 -10.83 -4.15
CA GLU A 309 -3.32 -11.06 -4.52
C GLU A 309 -3.13 -10.78 -6.01
N PHE A 310 -2.11 -10.00 -6.38
CA PHE A 310 -1.94 -9.63 -7.78
C PHE A 310 -0.53 -9.34 -8.25
N GLN A 311 -0.35 -9.40 -9.57
CA GLN A 311 0.88 -9.03 -10.27
C GLN A 311 0.54 -8.24 -11.54
N VAL A 312 1.01 -7.00 -11.65
CA VAL A 312 0.81 -6.16 -12.85
C VAL A 312 2.18 -5.85 -13.44
N TRP A 313 2.51 -6.52 -14.55
CA TRP A 313 3.82 -6.43 -15.19
C TRP A 313 3.68 -5.99 -16.66
N GLY A 314 4.15 -4.78 -16.93
CA GLY A 314 4.14 -4.14 -18.22
C GLY A 314 3.51 -2.74 -18.12
N ASP A 315 3.15 -2.16 -19.25
CA ASP A 315 2.80 -0.74 -19.31
C ASP A 315 1.29 -0.54 -19.56
N SER A 316 0.70 0.51 -19.00
CA SER A 316 -0.68 0.92 -19.31
C SER A 316 -1.78 -0.11 -19.02
N ASN A 317 -1.57 -1.02 -18.06
CA ASN A 317 -2.63 -1.94 -17.64
C ASN A 317 -3.60 -1.23 -16.69
N ASP A 318 -4.90 -1.46 -16.87
CA ASP A 318 -5.99 -0.91 -16.06
C ASP A 318 -6.65 -2.06 -15.27
N VAL A 319 -6.79 -1.90 -13.96
CA VAL A 319 -7.37 -2.90 -13.08
C VAL A 319 -8.31 -2.24 -12.07
N ASP A 320 -9.59 -2.63 -12.10
CA ASP A 320 -10.58 -2.31 -11.08
C ASP A 320 -11.06 -3.60 -10.38
N LEU A 321 -10.83 -3.72 -9.08
CA LEU A 321 -11.35 -4.80 -8.25
C LEU A 321 -12.32 -4.27 -7.20
N LYS A 322 -13.56 -4.76 -7.20
CA LYS A 322 -14.61 -4.44 -6.21
C LYS A 322 -15.11 -5.69 -5.48
N GLN A 323 -14.75 -5.86 -4.21
CA GLN A 323 -15.26 -6.93 -3.37
C GLN A 323 -16.21 -6.38 -2.30
N LYS A 324 -17.42 -6.92 -2.22
CA LYS A 324 -18.43 -6.52 -1.24
C LYS A 324 -19.11 -7.72 -0.58
N GLY A 325 -18.94 -7.84 0.73
CA GLY A 325 -19.42 -8.96 1.54
C GLY A 325 -18.26 -9.54 2.33
N ASP A 326 -18.38 -10.79 2.77
CA ASP A 326 -17.38 -11.39 3.65
C ASP A 326 -16.62 -12.53 2.96
N ASP A 327 -15.34 -12.71 3.30
CA ASP A 327 -14.49 -13.79 2.81
C ASP A 327 -14.38 -13.91 1.25
N ASN A 328 -14.58 -12.83 0.48
CA ASN A 328 -14.33 -12.88 -0.96
C ASN A 328 -12.83 -12.83 -1.26
N PHE A 329 -12.37 -13.57 -2.26
CA PHE A 329 -10.96 -13.64 -2.63
C PHE A 329 -10.74 -13.42 -4.13
N ALA A 330 -9.75 -12.62 -4.50
CA ALA A 330 -9.39 -12.38 -5.89
C ALA A 330 -7.89 -12.61 -6.10
N THR A 331 -7.53 -13.38 -7.12
CA THR A 331 -6.16 -13.51 -7.61
C THR A 331 -6.12 -13.07 -9.06
N PHE A 332 -5.27 -12.11 -9.41
CA PHE A 332 -5.17 -11.69 -10.80
C PHE A 332 -3.76 -11.32 -11.26
N GLY A 333 -3.52 -11.42 -12.56
CA GLY A 333 -2.23 -11.04 -13.14
C GLY A 333 -2.36 -10.47 -14.55
N ALA A 334 -1.85 -9.26 -14.75
CA ALA A 334 -1.77 -8.58 -16.04
C ALA A 334 -0.31 -8.60 -16.51
N TYR A 335 -0.05 -9.23 -17.67
CA TYR A 335 1.30 -9.40 -18.22
C TYR A 335 1.39 -8.89 -19.65
N GLY A 336 1.87 -7.67 -19.84
CA GLY A 336 1.99 -7.02 -21.14
C GLY A 336 1.47 -5.59 -21.11
N THR A 337 0.88 -5.13 -22.21
CA THR A 337 0.43 -3.74 -22.32
C THR A 337 -1.07 -3.62 -22.50
N ASP A 338 -1.66 -2.53 -22.00
CA ASP A 338 -3.06 -2.17 -22.25
C ASP A 338 -4.06 -3.29 -21.92
N ASN A 339 -3.77 -4.15 -20.94
CA ASN A 339 -4.75 -5.13 -20.47
C ASN A 339 -5.70 -4.49 -19.46
N ASP A 340 -7.00 -4.77 -19.59
CA ASP A 340 -8.09 -4.19 -18.80
C ASP A 340 -8.81 -5.30 -17.99
N PHE A 341 -8.99 -5.05 -16.69
CA PHE A 341 -9.67 -5.96 -15.77
C PHE A 341 -10.76 -5.21 -14.99
N ASP A 342 -12.02 -5.60 -15.15
CA ASP A 342 -13.12 -5.20 -14.24
C ASP A 342 -13.60 -6.44 -13.48
N LEU A 343 -13.19 -6.56 -12.21
CA LEU A 343 -13.46 -7.72 -11.37
C LEU A 343 -14.35 -7.31 -10.21
N SER A 344 -15.49 -7.97 -10.05
CA SER A 344 -16.40 -7.69 -8.94
C SER A 344 -17.03 -8.93 -8.31
N SER A 345 -17.07 -8.94 -6.98
CA SER A 345 -17.73 -9.96 -6.19
C SER A 345 -18.66 -9.31 -5.16
N LYS A 346 -19.90 -9.78 -5.09
CA LYS A 346 -20.92 -9.30 -4.17
C LYS A 346 -21.63 -10.48 -3.49
N GLY A 347 -21.44 -10.61 -2.19
CA GLY A 347 -21.93 -11.71 -1.35
C GLY A 347 -20.75 -12.34 -0.62
N ASP A 348 -20.89 -13.59 -0.20
CA ASP A 348 -19.90 -14.21 0.69
C ASP A 348 -19.14 -15.37 0.02
N ASN A 349 -17.86 -15.52 0.35
CA ASN A 349 -17.00 -16.62 -0.11
C ASN A 349 -16.86 -16.76 -1.64
N ASN A 350 -16.99 -15.69 -2.41
CA ASN A 350 -16.76 -15.75 -3.85
C ASN A 350 -15.26 -15.69 -4.18
N GLU A 351 -14.86 -16.38 -5.24
CA GLU A 351 -13.47 -16.47 -5.68
C GLU A 351 -13.34 -16.12 -7.17
N ILE A 352 -12.46 -15.16 -7.47
CA ILE A 352 -12.08 -14.75 -8.83
C ILE A 352 -10.61 -15.09 -9.06
N VAL A 353 -10.32 -15.71 -10.19
CA VAL A 353 -8.96 -15.94 -10.69
C VAL A 353 -8.89 -15.45 -12.13
N ALA A 354 -8.11 -14.41 -12.41
CA ALA A 354 -8.06 -13.79 -13.74
C ALA A 354 -6.62 -13.51 -14.21
N PHE A 355 -6.22 -14.02 -15.36
CA PHE A 355 -4.91 -13.78 -15.94
C PHE A 355 -5.03 -13.32 -17.39
N ALA A 356 -4.28 -12.27 -17.75
CA ALA A 356 -4.14 -11.80 -19.12
C ALA A 356 -2.66 -11.70 -19.47
N SER A 357 -2.28 -12.24 -20.64
CA SER A 357 -0.94 -12.09 -21.18
C SER A 357 -0.95 -11.67 -22.63
N GLY A 358 -0.35 -10.51 -22.92
CA GLY A 358 -0.24 -9.92 -24.25
C GLY A 358 -0.70 -8.47 -24.26
N GLU A 359 -1.38 -8.07 -25.34
CA GLU A 359 -1.76 -6.66 -25.57
C GLU A 359 -3.28 -6.55 -25.70
N ASP A 360 -3.90 -5.52 -25.14
CA ASP A 360 -5.32 -5.18 -25.37
C ASP A 360 -6.31 -6.32 -25.00
N ASN A 361 -6.01 -7.14 -23.97
CA ASN A 361 -6.98 -8.12 -23.47
C ASN A 361 -7.90 -7.48 -22.43
N SER A 362 -9.20 -7.74 -22.51
CA SER A 362 -10.22 -7.27 -21.58
C SER A 362 -10.89 -8.46 -20.87
N ILE A 363 -10.85 -8.46 -19.54
CA ILE A 363 -11.48 -9.48 -18.70
C ILE A 363 -12.47 -8.81 -17.73
N GLU A 364 -13.75 -9.07 -17.93
CA GLU A 364 -14.83 -8.70 -17.01
C GLU A 364 -15.33 -9.93 -16.26
N VAL A 365 -15.35 -9.87 -14.93
CA VAL A 365 -15.92 -10.93 -14.08
C VAL A 365 -16.82 -10.28 -13.02
N SER A 366 -18.09 -10.67 -13.01
CA SER A 366 -19.09 -10.20 -12.04
C SER A 366 -19.77 -11.38 -11.35
N GLN A 367 -19.64 -11.45 -10.03
CA GLN A 367 -20.26 -12.49 -9.20
C GLN A 367 -21.23 -11.86 -8.21
N GLU A 368 -22.52 -12.21 -8.28
CA GLU A 368 -23.54 -11.90 -7.28
C GLU A 368 -24.04 -13.19 -6.62
N GLY A 369 -23.96 -13.25 -5.29
CA GLY A 369 -24.34 -14.40 -4.48
C GLY A 369 -23.16 -15.01 -3.73
N ASP A 370 -23.21 -16.30 -3.43
CA ASP A 370 -22.30 -16.92 -2.46
C ASP A 370 -21.55 -18.12 -3.07
N ILE A 371 -20.25 -18.26 -2.75
CA ILE A 371 -19.43 -19.41 -3.14
C ILE A 371 -19.32 -19.55 -4.67
N ASN A 372 -19.43 -18.46 -5.42
CA ASN A 372 -19.19 -18.49 -6.87
C ASN A 372 -17.69 -18.52 -7.17
N PHE A 373 -17.31 -19.27 -8.20
CA PHE A 373 -15.93 -19.40 -8.66
C PHE A 373 -15.84 -19.06 -10.15
N ALA A 374 -14.93 -18.15 -10.49
CA ALA A 374 -14.61 -17.80 -11.86
C ALA A 374 -13.10 -17.90 -12.08
N TYR A 375 -12.70 -18.62 -13.12
CA TYR A 375 -11.33 -18.70 -13.62
C TYR A 375 -11.31 -18.25 -15.08
N VAL A 376 -10.51 -17.22 -15.37
CA VAL A 376 -10.26 -16.72 -16.73
C VAL A 376 -8.75 -16.66 -16.96
N ASP A 377 -8.28 -17.24 -18.06
CA ASP A 377 -6.90 -17.13 -18.54
C ASP A 377 -6.91 -16.78 -20.03
N ALA A 378 -6.51 -15.55 -20.37
CA ALA A 378 -6.49 -15.02 -21.73
C ALA A 378 -5.05 -14.77 -22.19
N VAL A 379 -4.60 -15.54 -23.19
CA VAL A 379 -3.25 -15.43 -23.76
C VAL A 379 -3.34 -15.04 -25.23
N GLY A 380 -2.70 -13.92 -25.57
CA GLY A 380 -2.67 -13.34 -26.92
C GLY A 380 -3.07 -11.87 -26.89
N SER A 381 -3.65 -11.37 -27.98
CA SER A 381 -4.06 -9.97 -28.09
C SER A 381 -5.52 -9.81 -28.45
N ASP A 382 -6.13 -8.69 -28.05
CA ASP A 382 -7.51 -8.34 -28.39
C ASP A 382 -8.55 -9.40 -27.98
N ASN A 383 -8.34 -10.12 -26.87
CA ASN A 383 -9.33 -11.08 -26.37
C ASN A 383 -10.28 -10.40 -25.37
N GLU A 384 -11.58 -10.64 -25.51
CA GLU A 384 -12.63 -10.06 -24.65
C GLU A 384 -13.42 -11.19 -23.98
N VAL A 385 -13.36 -11.23 -22.65
CA VAL A 385 -14.02 -12.25 -21.83
C VAL A 385 -14.95 -11.59 -20.82
N ASP A 386 -16.20 -12.05 -20.80
CA ASP A 386 -17.23 -11.61 -19.86
C ASP A 386 -17.82 -12.83 -19.12
N VAL A 387 -17.72 -12.82 -17.79
CA VAL A 387 -18.30 -13.84 -16.91
C VAL A 387 -19.25 -13.19 -15.92
N GLU A 388 -20.54 -13.52 -16.00
CA GLU A 388 -21.57 -13.10 -15.05
C GLU A 388 -22.16 -14.33 -14.33
N GLN A 389 -22.07 -14.35 -13.00
CA GLN A 389 -22.61 -15.40 -12.14
C GLN A 389 -23.58 -14.79 -11.12
N ASP A 390 -24.87 -15.09 -11.23
CA ASP A 390 -25.91 -14.77 -10.24
C ASP A 390 -26.42 -16.06 -9.58
N GLY A 391 -26.25 -16.18 -8.27
CA GLY A 391 -26.69 -17.32 -7.46
C GLY A 391 -25.57 -17.92 -6.63
N ALA A 392 -25.67 -19.21 -6.30
CA ALA A 392 -24.71 -19.84 -5.41
C ALA A 392 -23.97 -21.03 -6.05
N GLN A 393 -22.68 -21.15 -5.74
CA GLN A 393 -21.85 -22.27 -6.19
C GLN A 393 -21.76 -22.42 -7.71
N ASN A 394 -21.88 -21.31 -8.45
CA ASN A 394 -21.64 -21.32 -9.88
C ASN A 394 -20.14 -21.38 -10.16
N GLU A 395 -19.75 -22.14 -11.17
CA GLU A 395 -18.37 -22.35 -11.58
C GLU A 395 -18.22 -22.05 -13.08
N ALA A 396 -17.32 -21.13 -13.41
CA ALA A 396 -16.95 -20.80 -14.78
C ALA A 396 -15.43 -20.90 -14.92
N VAL A 397 -14.98 -21.70 -15.89
CA VAL A 397 -13.57 -21.88 -16.23
C VAL A 397 -13.42 -21.61 -17.72
N ILE A 398 -12.74 -20.53 -18.07
CA ILE A 398 -12.52 -20.08 -19.44
C ILE A 398 -11.02 -19.94 -19.66
N SER A 399 -10.51 -20.60 -20.71
CA SER A 399 -9.13 -20.41 -21.16
C SER A 399 -9.10 -20.09 -22.64
N ILE A 400 -8.40 -19.02 -23.00
CA ILE A 400 -8.27 -18.54 -24.38
C ILE A 400 -6.79 -18.49 -24.74
N ALA A 401 -6.44 -19.10 -25.87
CA ALA A 401 -5.16 -18.95 -26.52
C ALA A 401 -5.36 -18.53 -27.97
N GLY A 402 -4.94 -17.32 -28.32
CA GLY A 402 -5.10 -16.76 -29.67
C GLY A 402 -5.41 -15.28 -29.63
N ASN A 403 -5.74 -14.71 -30.78
CA ASN A 403 -5.99 -13.28 -30.92
C ASN A 403 -7.42 -12.99 -31.38
N ASN A 404 -7.92 -11.79 -31.03
CA ASN A 404 -9.21 -11.29 -31.50
C ASN A 404 -10.37 -12.24 -31.18
N ASN A 405 -10.29 -13.02 -30.10
CA ASN A 405 -11.42 -13.82 -29.62
C ASN A 405 -12.36 -12.88 -28.85
N ALA A 406 -13.14 -12.12 -29.61
CA ALA A 406 -14.12 -11.19 -29.10
C ALA A 406 -15.40 -11.92 -28.66
N ASP A 407 -16.14 -11.34 -27.71
CA ASP A 407 -17.45 -11.83 -27.26
C ASP A 407 -17.42 -13.27 -26.68
N VAL A 408 -16.47 -13.58 -25.78
CA VAL A 408 -16.50 -14.82 -25.00
C VAL A 408 -17.28 -14.59 -23.72
N THR A 409 -18.58 -14.91 -23.75
CA THR A 409 -19.51 -14.64 -22.66
C THR A 409 -19.98 -15.92 -21.96
N ALA A 410 -19.91 -15.95 -20.63
CA ALA A 410 -20.47 -16.99 -19.78
C ALA A 410 -21.45 -16.39 -18.76
N LEU A 411 -22.75 -16.65 -18.94
CA LEU A 411 -23.82 -16.20 -18.05
C LEU A 411 -24.42 -17.37 -17.28
N GLN A 412 -24.41 -17.31 -15.96
CA GLN A 412 -24.98 -18.33 -15.07
C GLN A 412 -25.95 -17.70 -14.08
N ASP A 413 -27.24 -18.03 -14.20
CA ASP A 413 -28.33 -17.60 -13.31
C ASP A 413 -28.95 -18.82 -12.61
N GLY A 414 -28.69 -18.98 -11.32
CA GLY A 414 -29.14 -20.09 -10.49
C GLY A 414 -28.02 -20.71 -9.68
N ASP A 415 -28.20 -21.96 -9.23
CA ASP A 415 -27.22 -22.64 -8.37
C ASP A 415 -26.50 -23.79 -9.07
N LEU A 416 -25.24 -24.02 -8.71
CA LEU A 416 -24.45 -25.20 -9.16
C LEU A 416 -24.34 -25.30 -10.68
N ASN A 417 -24.34 -24.18 -11.40
CA ASN A 417 -24.08 -24.19 -12.83
C ASN A 417 -22.57 -24.28 -13.10
N LEU A 418 -22.19 -25.03 -14.13
CA LEU A 418 -20.78 -25.25 -14.51
C LEU A 418 -20.57 -24.97 -16.00
N ILE A 419 -19.58 -24.13 -16.30
CA ILE A 419 -19.05 -23.88 -17.64
C ILE A 419 -17.55 -24.18 -17.63
N ASP A 420 -17.10 -25.09 -18.49
CA ASP A 420 -15.67 -25.37 -18.72
C ASP A 420 -15.40 -25.23 -20.23
N LEU A 421 -14.79 -24.12 -20.62
CA LEU A 421 -14.60 -23.67 -22.01
C LEU A 421 -13.11 -23.42 -22.30
N ILE A 422 -12.63 -23.98 -23.41
CA ILE A 422 -11.30 -23.70 -23.96
C ILE A 422 -11.45 -23.20 -25.39
N ILE A 423 -10.81 -22.08 -25.71
CA ILE A 423 -10.70 -21.52 -27.06
C ILE A 423 -9.23 -21.53 -27.48
N ASP A 424 -8.92 -22.12 -28.64
CA ASP A 424 -7.57 -22.20 -29.21
C ASP A 424 -7.60 -21.83 -30.70
N GLY A 425 -7.27 -20.58 -31.01
CA GLY A 425 -7.29 -20.01 -32.36
C GLY A 425 -7.73 -18.55 -32.37
N ASP A 426 -7.90 -17.99 -33.56
CA ASP A 426 -8.17 -16.56 -33.75
C ASP A 426 -9.63 -16.28 -34.16
N GLU A 427 -10.13 -15.09 -33.81
CA GLU A 427 -11.45 -14.60 -34.26
C GLU A 427 -12.64 -15.51 -33.86
N ASN A 428 -12.53 -16.25 -32.75
CA ASN A 428 -13.62 -17.11 -32.28
C ASN A 428 -14.56 -16.35 -31.34
N THR A 429 -15.84 -16.74 -31.36
CA THR A 429 -16.90 -16.22 -30.48
C THR A 429 -17.55 -17.37 -29.72
N ALA A 430 -17.84 -17.18 -28.43
CA ALA A 430 -18.49 -18.20 -27.62
C ALA A 430 -19.44 -17.58 -26.60
N GLN A 431 -20.73 -17.86 -26.74
CA GLN A 431 -21.76 -17.38 -25.82
C GLN A 431 -22.44 -18.57 -25.16
N ILE A 432 -22.33 -18.67 -23.83
CA ILE A 432 -22.94 -19.72 -23.03
C ILE A 432 -23.83 -19.07 -21.98
N ALA A 433 -25.12 -19.40 -21.99
CA ALA A 433 -26.09 -18.93 -21.00
C ALA A 433 -26.81 -20.11 -20.33
N GLN A 434 -26.75 -20.18 -19.01
CA GLN A 434 -27.40 -21.19 -18.18
C GLN A 434 -28.36 -20.52 -17.20
N SER A 435 -29.63 -20.92 -17.22
CA SER A 435 -30.64 -20.46 -16.24
C SER A 435 -31.35 -21.66 -15.61
N GLY A 436 -31.33 -21.71 -14.27
CA GLY A 436 -31.76 -22.84 -13.45
C GLY A 436 -30.59 -23.49 -12.73
N ASN A 437 -30.80 -24.69 -12.16
CA ASN A 437 -29.81 -25.30 -11.26
C ASN A 437 -29.13 -26.53 -11.87
N GLY A 438 -27.84 -26.69 -11.63
CA GLY A 438 -27.10 -27.89 -12.02
C GLY A 438 -26.89 -28.04 -13.53
N ASN A 439 -26.92 -26.95 -14.30
CA ASN A 439 -26.63 -27.02 -15.73
C ASN A 439 -25.12 -27.11 -15.96
N TRP A 440 -24.70 -27.91 -16.94
CA TRP A 440 -23.29 -28.13 -17.24
C TRP A 440 -23.01 -28.05 -18.74
N VAL A 441 -22.01 -27.23 -19.11
CA VAL A 441 -21.32 -27.26 -20.40
C VAL A 441 -19.87 -27.74 -20.20
N GLY A 442 -19.47 -28.79 -20.92
CA GLY A 442 -18.10 -29.33 -20.86
C GLY A 442 -17.73 -30.17 -22.09
N GLY A 443 -16.61 -30.89 -22.01
CA GLY A 443 -16.09 -31.71 -23.09
C GLY A 443 -16.64 -33.14 -23.10
N ASP A 444 -16.75 -33.76 -24.29
CA ASP A 444 -17.13 -35.19 -24.42
C ASP A 444 -15.95 -36.13 -24.14
N ALA A 445 -14.78 -35.83 -24.73
CA ALA A 445 -13.54 -36.62 -24.58
C ALA A 445 -12.43 -35.92 -23.76
N SER A 446 -12.52 -34.59 -23.63
CA SER A 446 -11.78 -33.71 -22.71
C SER A 446 -12.70 -33.32 -21.54
N SER A 447 -12.16 -32.74 -20.46
CA SER A 447 -13.00 -32.13 -19.42
C SER A 447 -13.77 -30.90 -19.94
N SER A 448 -13.11 -30.12 -20.81
CA SER A 448 -13.58 -28.82 -21.30
C SER A 448 -14.21 -28.90 -22.70
N PHE A 449 -15.20 -28.04 -22.97
CA PHE A 449 -15.71 -27.82 -24.31
C PHE A 449 -14.66 -27.03 -25.12
N ALA A 450 -14.06 -27.65 -26.11
CA ALA A 450 -13.00 -27.04 -26.90
C ALA A 450 -13.55 -26.38 -28.17
N VAL A 451 -13.18 -25.14 -28.44
CA VAL A 451 -13.37 -24.42 -29.72
C VAL A 451 -12.00 -24.14 -30.32
N SER A 452 -11.63 -24.86 -31.38
CA SER A 452 -10.30 -24.80 -31.98
C SER A 452 -10.33 -24.46 -33.47
N GLY A 453 -9.39 -23.63 -33.92
CA GLY A 453 -9.31 -23.07 -35.26
C GLY A 453 -9.87 -21.65 -35.33
N ASP A 454 -10.12 -21.14 -36.53
CA ASP A 454 -10.40 -19.71 -36.71
C ASP A 454 -11.85 -19.41 -37.08
N ASN A 455 -12.37 -18.26 -36.68
CA ASN A 455 -13.71 -17.79 -37.04
C ASN A 455 -14.83 -18.77 -36.64
N ASN A 456 -14.68 -19.45 -35.51
CA ASN A 456 -15.71 -20.34 -34.99
C ASN A 456 -16.72 -19.58 -34.13
N SER A 457 -17.98 -20.02 -34.20
CA SER A 457 -19.04 -19.48 -33.35
C SER A 457 -19.72 -20.59 -32.55
N LEU A 458 -19.75 -20.42 -31.23
CA LEU A 458 -20.45 -21.30 -30.30
C LEU A 458 -21.57 -20.52 -29.59
N LEU A 459 -22.80 -21.03 -29.66
CA LEU A 459 -23.92 -20.51 -28.89
C LEU A 459 -24.62 -21.66 -28.13
N ILE A 460 -24.58 -21.62 -26.80
CA ILE A 460 -25.28 -22.58 -25.95
C ILE A 460 -26.24 -21.83 -25.04
N THR A 461 -27.49 -22.25 -25.02
CA THR A 461 -28.49 -21.78 -24.05
C THR A 461 -29.16 -22.97 -23.39
N GLN A 462 -29.10 -23.03 -22.06
CA GLN A 462 -29.77 -24.05 -21.24
C GLN A 462 -30.76 -23.39 -20.28
N THR A 463 -32.02 -23.80 -20.30
CA THR A 463 -33.05 -23.33 -19.37
C THR A 463 -33.74 -24.51 -18.68
N GLY A 464 -33.72 -24.51 -17.35
CA GLY A 464 -34.22 -25.58 -16.50
C GLY A 464 -33.10 -26.21 -15.69
N ASN A 465 -33.31 -27.41 -15.16
CA ASN A 465 -32.38 -28.01 -14.20
C ASN A 465 -31.68 -29.26 -14.76
N ASP A 466 -30.44 -29.48 -14.29
CA ASP A 466 -29.67 -30.69 -14.60
C ASP A 466 -29.47 -30.91 -16.11
N ASN A 467 -29.40 -29.85 -16.92
CA ASN A 467 -29.15 -29.99 -18.36
C ASN A 467 -27.66 -30.11 -18.63
N LEU A 468 -27.29 -30.97 -19.58
CA LEU A 468 -25.91 -31.26 -19.94
C LEU A 468 -25.68 -31.02 -21.44
N VAL A 469 -24.67 -30.22 -21.77
CA VAL A 469 -24.10 -30.10 -23.11
C VAL A 469 -22.64 -30.55 -23.06
N LEU A 470 -22.30 -31.56 -23.84
CA LEU A 470 -20.93 -32.02 -24.05
C LEU A 470 -20.52 -31.77 -25.50
N GLY A 471 -19.28 -31.36 -25.75
CA GLY A 471 -18.87 -31.20 -27.14
C GLY A 471 -17.47 -30.70 -27.42
N SER A 472 -17.25 -30.46 -28.71
CA SER A 472 -16.07 -29.75 -29.23
C SER A 472 -16.34 -29.24 -30.65
N GLN A 473 -15.63 -28.20 -31.03
CA GLN A 473 -15.63 -27.59 -32.35
C GLN A 473 -14.18 -27.47 -32.82
N ALA A 474 -13.88 -27.99 -33.99
CA ALA A 474 -12.54 -27.91 -34.59
C ALA A 474 -12.65 -27.52 -36.07
N GLY A 475 -11.70 -26.74 -36.58
CA GLY A 475 -11.70 -26.26 -37.96
C GLY A 475 -12.08 -24.78 -38.07
N ASN A 476 -12.35 -24.28 -39.28
CA ASN A 476 -12.58 -22.85 -39.49
C ASN A 476 -13.99 -22.55 -39.96
N ASN A 477 -14.57 -21.43 -39.55
CA ASN A 477 -15.93 -20.99 -39.92
C ASN A 477 -17.04 -21.97 -39.51
N ASN A 478 -16.82 -22.74 -38.44
CA ASN A 478 -17.85 -23.61 -37.91
C ASN A 478 -18.85 -22.83 -37.05
N SER A 479 -20.04 -23.38 -36.88
CA SER A 479 -21.08 -22.78 -36.04
C SER A 479 -21.88 -23.87 -35.34
N ILE A 480 -21.82 -23.89 -34.02
CA ILE A 480 -22.63 -24.74 -33.15
C ILE A 480 -23.65 -23.86 -32.44
N SER A 481 -24.93 -24.25 -32.52
CA SER A 481 -26.00 -23.66 -31.71
C SER A 481 -26.78 -24.76 -31.01
N VAL A 482 -26.83 -24.71 -29.68
CA VAL A 482 -27.57 -25.65 -28.84
C VAL A 482 -28.55 -24.87 -27.98
N ASN A 483 -29.82 -25.24 -28.03
CA ASN A 483 -30.85 -24.69 -27.15
C ASN A 483 -31.57 -25.84 -26.44
N GLN A 484 -31.44 -25.90 -25.12
CA GLN A 484 -32.12 -26.89 -24.28
C GLN A 484 -33.12 -26.19 -23.36
N SER A 485 -34.35 -26.72 -23.32
CA SER A 485 -35.39 -26.28 -22.41
C SER A 485 -36.01 -27.48 -21.70
N GLY A 486 -36.17 -27.39 -20.39
CA GLY A 486 -36.66 -28.47 -19.53
C GLY A 486 -35.57 -28.99 -18.61
N ASN A 487 -35.77 -30.19 -18.04
CA ASN A 487 -34.85 -30.75 -17.06
C ASN A 487 -34.21 -32.03 -17.58
N MET A 488 -32.97 -32.30 -17.13
CA MET A 488 -32.24 -33.55 -17.44
C MET A 488 -32.04 -33.79 -18.93
N ASN A 489 -31.98 -32.73 -19.74
CA ASN A 489 -31.65 -32.85 -21.15
C ASN A 489 -30.16 -33.13 -21.32
N VAL A 490 -29.81 -33.97 -22.29
CA VAL A 490 -28.41 -34.23 -22.64
C VAL A 490 -28.24 -34.02 -24.15
N ALA A 491 -27.26 -33.20 -24.53
CA ALA A 491 -26.83 -33.04 -25.91
C ALA A 491 -25.32 -33.25 -26.00
N THR A 492 -24.89 -34.01 -26.99
CA THR A 492 -23.47 -34.14 -27.34
C THR A 492 -23.29 -33.63 -28.77
N VAL A 493 -22.48 -32.60 -28.97
CA VAL A 493 -22.28 -31.97 -30.28
C VAL A 493 -20.78 -31.87 -30.59
N VAL A 494 -20.38 -32.44 -31.72
CA VAL A 494 -19.00 -32.37 -32.19
C VAL A 494 -18.99 -31.96 -33.65
N GLN A 495 -18.20 -30.96 -34.00
CA GLN A 495 -18.01 -30.45 -35.37
C GLN A 495 -16.51 -30.37 -35.70
N TYR A 496 -16.11 -30.81 -36.90
CA TYR A 496 -14.73 -30.84 -37.39
C TYR A 496 -14.60 -30.17 -38.76
#